data_AF-A0A7X0B460-F1
#
_entry.id   AF-A0A7X0B460-F1
#
_cell.length_a   1.000
_cell.length_b   1.000
_cell.length_c   1.000
_cell.angle_alpha   90.00
_cell.angle_beta   90.00
_cell.angle_gamma   90.00
#
_symmetry.space_group_name_H-M   'P 1'
#
loop_
_entity.id
_entity.type
_entity.pdbx_description
1 polymer ?
#
loop_
_entity_poly.entity_id
_entity_poly.type
_entity_poly.pdbx_seq_one_letter_code
_entity_poly.pdbx_strand_id
1 'polypeptide(L)'
;MIDIWGLPHCQGCLQESRCQYCAAPVVGRRNCSTCVSLAVNDIDLARRRFVEVASFAREVGLVSKGQNLKFELGSTLAMRAKHGSASFDDHTLGVTRSTILVVHGKERRDVDGVAVVSGLPWPIFDGVVAHELGHVWAARNNLMFGTIEEEGLCETIAYHWYRQRGTLGADRLADAIEKNSDPVYGDGFRMMRKIQGQTTLKDFLGILLSRARL
;
A
#
# COMPACT_ATOMS: atom_id res chain seq x y z
N MET A 1 -8.59 22.47 12.44
CA MET A 1 -8.43 21.20 11.67
C MET A 1 -7.02 20.68 11.93
N ILE A 2 -6.78 19.38 11.91
CA ILE A 2 -5.45 18.80 12.12
C ILE A 2 -5.11 17.96 10.88
N ASP A 3 -3.91 18.14 10.33
CA ASP A 3 -3.44 17.34 9.20
C ASP A 3 -3.01 15.93 9.62
N ILE A 4 -2.66 15.08 8.65
CA ILE A 4 -2.21 13.71 8.95
C ILE A 4 -1.01 13.71 9.91
N TRP A 5 -0.09 14.66 9.76
CA TRP A 5 1.13 14.76 10.56
C TRP A 5 0.91 15.29 11.98
N GLY A 6 -0.29 15.78 12.31
CA GLY A 6 -0.62 16.28 13.64
C GLY A 6 -0.44 17.76 13.83
N LEU A 7 -0.23 18.50 12.74
CA LEU A 7 -0.11 19.95 12.82
C LEU A 7 -1.51 20.57 12.81
N PRO A 8 -1.84 21.39 13.83
CA PRO A 8 -3.11 22.10 13.85
C PRO A 8 -3.09 23.28 12.86
N HIS A 9 -4.22 23.47 12.19
CA HIS A 9 -4.44 24.53 11.21
C HIS A 9 -5.64 25.39 11.61
N CYS A 10 -5.50 26.70 11.38
CA CYS A 10 -6.49 27.72 11.69
C CYS A 10 -7.79 27.54 10.89
N GLN A 11 -8.90 28.09 11.37
CA GLN A 11 -10.19 27.97 10.67
C GLN A 11 -10.19 28.74 9.33
N GLY A 12 -9.53 29.90 9.25
CA GLY A 12 -9.35 30.64 7.99
C GLY A 12 -8.57 29.87 6.93
N CYS A 13 -7.67 28.98 7.37
CA CYS A 13 -6.84 28.13 6.52
C CYS A 13 -7.66 27.05 5.78
N LEU A 14 -8.95 26.86 6.13
CA LEU A 14 -9.85 25.91 5.47
C LEU A 14 -10.33 26.34 4.09
N GLN A 15 -10.18 27.63 3.76
CA GLN A 15 -10.57 28.17 2.45
C GLN A 15 -9.53 27.88 1.36
N GLU A 16 -8.33 27.45 1.78
CA GLU A 16 -7.25 27.11 0.86
C GLU A 16 -7.42 25.70 0.27
N SER A 17 -6.75 25.47 -0.86
CA SER A 17 -6.58 24.11 -1.39
C SER A 17 -5.88 23.22 -0.37
N ARG A 18 -6.06 21.90 -0.48
CA ARG A 18 -5.47 20.95 0.46
C ARG A 18 -4.35 20.14 -0.17
N CYS A 19 -3.32 19.88 0.62
CA CYS A 19 -2.26 18.97 0.24
C CYS A 19 -2.86 17.60 -0.04
N GLN A 20 -2.54 17.03 -1.21
CA GLN A 20 -3.11 15.75 -1.65
C GLN A 20 -2.80 14.58 -0.69
N TYR A 21 -1.74 14.69 0.11
CA TYR A 21 -1.26 13.60 0.96
C TYR A 21 -1.65 13.71 2.43
N CYS A 22 -1.68 14.93 2.99
CA CYS A 22 -1.90 15.10 4.43
C CYS A 22 -3.08 16.01 4.77
N ALA A 23 -3.76 16.55 3.74
CA ALA A 23 -4.84 17.52 3.87
C ALA A 23 -4.46 18.87 4.52
N ALA A 24 -3.16 19.14 4.75
CA ALA A 24 -2.71 20.46 5.19
C ALA A 24 -3.07 21.55 4.16
N PRO A 25 -3.48 22.75 4.58
CA PRO A 25 -3.70 23.90 3.69
C PRO A 25 -2.49 24.23 2.82
N VAL A 26 -2.72 24.55 1.55
CA VAL A 26 -1.71 24.90 0.56
C VAL A 26 -2.20 26.00 -0.39
N VAL A 27 -1.31 26.95 -0.71
CA VAL A 27 -1.56 28.03 -1.66
C VAL A 27 -0.74 27.78 -2.92
N GLY A 28 -1.39 27.71 -4.09
CA GLY A 28 -0.71 27.62 -5.40
C GLY A 28 0.14 26.36 -5.63
N ARG A 29 -0.02 25.31 -4.81
CA ARG A 29 0.75 24.06 -4.91
C ARG A 29 -0.10 22.85 -4.56
N ARG A 30 0.26 21.67 -5.07
CA ARG A 30 -0.41 20.39 -4.76
C ARG A 30 0.02 19.78 -3.42
N ASN A 31 1.27 20.02 -3.01
CA ASN A 31 1.89 19.38 -1.85
C ASN A 31 2.40 20.40 -0.84
N CYS A 32 2.17 20.17 0.46
CA CYS A 32 2.75 21.02 1.50
C CYS A 32 4.26 20.77 1.63
N SER A 33 4.99 21.72 2.24
CA SER A 33 6.44 21.64 2.44
C SER A 33 6.85 20.40 3.25
N THR A 34 6.05 20.02 4.25
CA THR A 34 6.28 18.80 5.03
C THR A 34 6.24 17.56 4.14
N CYS A 35 5.18 17.38 3.34
CA CYS A 35 5.09 16.24 2.41
C CYS A 35 6.22 16.24 1.37
N VAL A 36 6.62 17.41 0.87
CA VAL A 36 7.76 17.53 -0.06
C VAL A 36 9.07 17.12 0.63
N SER A 37 9.30 17.52 1.88
CA SER A 37 10.51 17.12 2.63
C SER A 37 10.56 15.63 2.98
N LEU A 38 9.40 14.97 3.04
CA LEU A 38 9.28 13.54 3.30
C LEU A 38 9.28 12.70 2.01
N ALA A 39 9.33 13.34 0.85
CA ALA A 39 9.10 12.68 -0.43
C ALA A 39 10.21 11.69 -0.80
N VAL A 40 9.82 10.47 -1.17
CA VAL A 40 10.70 9.42 -1.67
C VAL A 40 10.94 9.63 -3.16
N ASN A 41 11.98 10.39 -3.49
CA ASN A 41 12.41 10.65 -4.87
C ASN A 41 13.70 9.91 -5.25
N ASP A 42 14.38 9.35 -4.26
CA ASP A 42 15.67 8.68 -4.41
C ASP A 42 15.52 7.16 -4.31
N ILE A 43 16.18 6.44 -5.20
CA ILE A 43 16.08 4.97 -5.27
C ILE A 43 16.70 4.30 -4.05
N ASP A 44 17.73 4.88 -3.43
CA ASP A 44 18.36 4.29 -2.25
C ASP A 44 17.49 4.46 -1.00
N LEU A 45 16.86 5.62 -0.83
CA LEU A 45 15.82 5.81 0.19
C LEU A 45 14.66 4.84 -0.04
N ALA A 46 14.15 4.75 -1.27
CA ALA A 46 13.05 3.84 -1.61
C ALA A 46 13.40 2.38 -1.31
N ARG A 47 14.62 1.93 -1.64
CA ARG A 47 15.10 0.59 -1.31
C ARG A 47 15.18 0.35 0.19
N ARG A 48 15.69 1.32 0.97
CA ARG A 48 15.72 1.21 2.44
C ARG A 48 14.31 1.05 3.02
N ARG A 49 13.37 1.89 2.58
CA ARG A 49 11.95 1.80 2.95
C ARG A 49 11.35 0.44 2.56
N PHE A 50 11.55 0.01 1.32
CA PHE A 50 11.07 -1.28 0.82
C PHE A 50 11.60 -2.46 1.65
N VAL A 51 12.90 -2.46 2.00
CA VAL A 51 13.50 -3.52 2.85
C VAL A 51 12.86 -3.55 4.23
N GLU A 52 12.51 -2.40 4.82
CA GLU A 52 11.82 -2.33 6.11
C GLU A 52 10.42 -2.96 6.02
N VAL A 53 9.63 -2.59 5.01
CA VAL A 53 8.28 -3.14 4.80
C VAL A 53 8.34 -4.63 4.45
N ALA A 54 9.31 -5.05 3.61
CA ALA A 54 9.51 -6.46 3.28
C ALA A 54 9.95 -7.29 4.49
N SER A 55 10.64 -6.69 5.47
CA SER A 55 11.00 -7.38 6.72
C SER A 55 9.78 -7.61 7.59
N PHE A 56 8.93 -6.60 7.76
CA PHE A 56 7.60 -6.77 8.37
C PHE A 56 6.79 -7.87 7.66
N ALA A 57 6.74 -7.84 6.33
CA ALA A 57 6.00 -8.81 5.54
C ALA A 57 6.50 -10.25 5.78
N ARG A 58 7.80 -10.46 5.97
CA ARG A 58 8.37 -11.76 6.34
C ARG A 58 7.98 -12.17 7.77
N GLU A 59 8.01 -11.24 8.72
CA GLU A 59 7.67 -11.50 10.12
C GLU A 59 6.23 -11.99 10.28
N VAL A 60 5.29 -11.39 9.54
CA VAL A 60 3.87 -11.76 9.59
C VAL A 60 3.49 -12.90 8.64
N GLY A 61 4.43 -13.38 7.80
CA GLY A 61 4.22 -14.53 6.91
C GLY A 61 3.66 -14.20 5.52
N LEU A 62 3.65 -12.93 5.10
CA LEU A 62 3.30 -12.51 3.74
C LEU A 62 4.38 -12.89 2.71
N VAL A 63 5.63 -13.03 3.14
CA VAL A 63 6.75 -13.37 2.24
C VAL A 63 7.56 -14.48 2.88
N SER A 64 7.75 -15.59 2.17
CA SER A 64 8.52 -16.72 2.69
C SER A 64 10.02 -16.39 2.77
N LYS A 65 10.72 -17.02 3.72
CA LYS A 65 12.18 -16.89 3.86
C LYS A 65 12.89 -17.32 2.57
N GLY A 66 13.77 -16.48 2.04
CA GLY A 66 14.51 -16.73 0.79
C GLY A 66 13.80 -16.27 -0.49
N GLN A 67 12.56 -15.79 -0.41
CA GLN A 67 11.92 -15.16 -1.56
C GLN A 67 12.52 -13.77 -1.82
N ASN A 68 13.08 -13.61 -3.02
CA ASN A 68 13.52 -12.32 -3.54
C ASN A 68 12.33 -11.61 -4.18
N LEU A 69 11.99 -10.44 -3.65
CA LEU A 69 11.02 -9.53 -4.24
C LEU A 69 11.75 -8.44 -4.98
N LYS A 70 11.35 -8.20 -6.22
CA LYS A 70 11.84 -7.07 -7.00
C LYS A 70 11.10 -5.81 -6.58
N PHE A 71 11.81 -4.70 -6.69
CA PHE A 71 11.26 -3.38 -6.36
C PHE A 71 11.61 -2.40 -7.47
N GLU A 72 10.65 -1.55 -7.80
CA GLU A 72 10.79 -0.48 -8.79
C GLU A 72 10.20 0.83 -8.27
N LEU A 73 10.90 1.93 -8.55
CA LEU A 73 10.47 3.29 -8.27
C LEU A 73 10.45 4.09 -9.57
N GLY A 74 9.44 4.92 -9.78
CA GLY A 74 9.41 5.81 -10.94
C GLY A 74 8.20 6.74 -10.97
N SER A 75 8.17 7.65 -11.93
CA SER A 75 7.04 8.58 -12.07
C SER A 75 5.78 7.86 -12.54
N THR A 76 4.61 8.44 -12.29
CA THR A 76 3.32 7.91 -12.79
C THR A 76 3.36 7.68 -14.31
N LEU A 77 3.97 8.59 -15.07
CA LEU A 77 4.11 8.45 -16.52
C LEU A 77 4.98 7.25 -16.91
N ALA A 78 6.13 7.08 -16.24
CA ALA A 78 7.01 5.94 -16.49
C ALA A 78 6.33 4.62 -16.12
N MET A 79 5.59 4.61 -15.01
CA MET A 79 4.82 3.45 -14.55
C MET A 79 3.71 3.07 -15.52
N ARG A 80 2.94 4.04 -16.02
CA ARG A 80 1.93 3.82 -17.08
C ARG A 80 2.52 3.24 -18.34
N ALA A 81 3.64 3.79 -18.80
CA ALA A 81 4.31 3.33 -20.01
C ALA A 81 4.77 1.87 -19.89
N LYS A 82 5.16 1.44 -18.67
CA LYS A 82 5.74 0.12 -18.44
C LYS A 82 4.71 -0.96 -18.07
N HIS A 83 3.75 -0.63 -17.21
CA HIS A 83 2.78 -1.58 -16.66
C HIS A 83 1.41 -1.47 -17.33
N GLY A 84 1.23 -0.48 -18.21
CA GLY A 84 -0.01 -0.24 -18.95
C GLY A 84 -0.95 0.71 -18.20
N SER A 85 -1.72 1.49 -18.96
CA SER A 85 -2.69 2.47 -18.44
C SER A 85 -3.87 1.84 -17.70
N ALA A 86 -4.19 0.58 -17.98
CA ALA A 86 -5.23 -0.15 -17.25
C ALA A 86 -4.82 -0.49 -15.80
N SER A 87 -3.50 -0.59 -15.54
CA SER A 87 -2.95 -0.88 -14.21
C SER A 87 -2.48 0.37 -13.48
N PHE A 88 -2.37 1.52 -14.15
CA PHE A 88 -1.97 2.78 -13.54
C PHE A 88 -2.84 3.95 -14.06
N ASP A 89 -3.82 4.38 -13.27
CA ASP A 89 -4.57 5.61 -13.50
C ASP A 89 -3.95 6.81 -12.73
N ASP A 90 -4.61 7.96 -12.70
CA ASP A 90 -4.12 9.18 -12.01
C ASP A 90 -4.12 9.07 -10.48
N HIS A 91 -4.74 8.02 -9.93
CA HIS A 91 -4.88 7.76 -8.50
C HIS A 91 -4.05 6.56 -8.03
N THR A 92 -3.60 5.70 -8.95
CA THR A 92 -2.73 4.56 -8.64
C THR A 92 -1.36 5.02 -8.13
N LEU A 93 -1.03 4.64 -6.89
CA LEU A 93 0.24 5.00 -6.24
C LEU A 93 1.29 3.88 -6.30
N GLY A 94 0.87 2.65 -6.61
CA GLY A 94 1.73 1.50 -6.80
C GLY A 94 0.97 0.38 -7.52
N VAL A 95 1.70 -0.64 -7.96
CA VAL A 95 1.13 -1.87 -8.50
C VAL A 95 1.98 -3.07 -8.16
N THR A 96 1.33 -4.22 -8.21
CA THR A 96 1.97 -5.51 -8.15
C THR A 96 2.62 -5.85 -9.48
N ARG A 97 3.91 -6.19 -9.41
CA ARG A 97 4.72 -6.50 -10.57
C ARG A 97 4.63 -7.98 -10.92
N SER A 98 4.49 -8.22 -12.21
CA SER A 98 4.53 -9.56 -12.79
C SER A 98 5.53 -9.64 -13.94
N THR A 99 6.13 -10.80 -14.13
CA THR A 99 6.95 -11.12 -15.31
C THR A 99 6.35 -12.30 -16.05
N ILE A 100 6.45 -12.29 -17.38
CA ILE A 100 6.05 -13.42 -18.21
C ILE A 100 7.27 -14.33 -18.35
N LEU A 101 7.14 -15.58 -17.90
CA LEU A 101 8.12 -16.63 -18.03
C LEU A 101 7.62 -17.63 -19.08
N VAL A 102 8.45 -17.97 -20.05
CA VAL A 102 8.13 -19.05 -21.00
C VAL A 102 8.66 -20.37 -20.43
N VAL A 103 7.76 -21.26 -20.01
CA VAL A 103 8.11 -22.58 -19.48
C VAL A 103 7.54 -23.63 -20.42
N HIS A 104 8.42 -24.45 -21.02
CA HIS A 104 8.05 -25.47 -22.01
C HIS A 104 7.16 -24.92 -23.16
N GLY A 105 7.49 -23.73 -23.66
CA GLY A 105 6.74 -23.08 -24.75
C GLY A 105 5.39 -22.48 -24.34
N LYS A 106 5.03 -22.51 -23.05
CA LYS A 106 3.84 -21.84 -22.51
C LYS A 106 4.23 -20.62 -21.71
N GLU A 107 3.54 -19.50 -21.96
CA GLU A 107 3.67 -18.30 -21.13
C GLU A 107 3.03 -18.53 -19.76
N ARG A 108 3.75 -18.18 -18.71
CA ARG A 108 3.30 -18.16 -17.33
C ARG A 108 3.59 -16.80 -16.73
N ARG A 109 2.57 -16.15 -16.19
CA ARG A 109 2.73 -14.92 -15.41
C ARG A 109 3.22 -15.28 -14.01
N ASP A 110 4.34 -14.71 -13.60
CA ASP A 110 4.94 -14.87 -12.27
C ASP A 110 4.97 -13.52 -11.55
N VAL A 111 4.35 -13.45 -10.38
CA VAL A 111 4.30 -12.23 -9.56
C VAL A 111 5.58 -12.14 -8.74
N ASP A 112 6.39 -11.13 -9.04
CA ASP A 112 7.79 -11.08 -8.62
C ASP A 112 8.19 -9.84 -7.83
N GLY A 113 7.27 -8.90 -7.59
CA GLY A 113 7.61 -7.69 -6.86
C GLY A 113 6.53 -6.62 -6.82
N VAL A 114 6.96 -5.40 -6.52
CA VAL A 114 6.09 -4.21 -6.47
C VAL A 114 6.76 -3.05 -7.21
N ALA A 115 5.95 -2.17 -7.79
CA ALA A 115 6.40 -0.91 -8.39
C ALA A 115 5.61 0.24 -7.77
N VAL A 116 6.29 1.30 -7.34
CA VAL A 116 5.67 2.41 -6.59
C VAL A 116 6.03 3.76 -7.20
N VAL A 117 5.08 4.69 -7.16
CA VAL A 117 5.26 6.04 -7.68
C VAL A 117 6.24 6.84 -6.80
N SER A 118 7.18 7.54 -7.43
CA SER A 118 8.10 8.45 -6.77
C SER A 118 7.40 9.75 -6.30
N GLY A 119 7.91 10.35 -5.23
CA GLY A 119 7.41 11.64 -4.71
C GLY A 119 6.37 11.51 -3.60
N LEU A 120 6.02 10.29 -3.21
CA LEU A 120 5.18 10.01 -2.04
C LEU A 120 5.94 10.33 -0.75
N PRO A 121 5.31 10.97 0.26
CA PRO A 121 5.85 11.00 1.61
C PRO A 121 6.15 9.59 2.10
N TRP A 122 7.32 9.36 2.69
CA TRP A 122 7.76 8.00 3.05
C TRP A 122 6.74 7.19 3.87
N PRO A 123 5.92 7.74 4.79
CA PRO A 123 4.92 6.92 5.48
C PRO A 123 3.87 6.38 4.52
N ILE A 124 3.44 7.19 3.56
CA ILE A 124 2.46 6.80 2.53
C ILE A 124 3.08 5.80 1.56
N PHE A 125 4.33 6.03 1.15
CA PHE A 125 5.09 5.09 0.34
C PHE A 125 5.12 3.69 0.98
N ASP A 126 5.40 3.61 2.28
CA ASP A 126 5.46 2.32 2.97
C ASP A 126 4.11 1.61 3.02
N GLY A 127 3.02 2.34 3.25
CA GLY A 127 1.68 1.76 3.25
C GLY A 127 1.29 1.23 1.87
N VAL A 128 1.66 1.94 0.78
CA VAL A 128 1.48 1.44 -0.59
C VAL A 128 2.29 0.17 -0.80
N VAL A 129 3.56 0.12 -0.37
CA VAL A 129 4.35 -1.13 -0.46
C VAL A 129 3.67 -2.26 0.32
N ALA A 130 3.20 -2.00 1.54
CA ALA A 130 2.53 -3.01 2.36
C ALA A 130 1.26 -3.53 1.70
N HIS A 131 0.46 -2.64 1.11
CA HIS A 131 -0.73 -2.95 0.32
C HIS A 131 -0.39 -3.87 -0.87
N GLU A 132 0.58 -3.48 -1.71
CA GLU A 132 0.98 -4.26 -2.89
C GLU A 132 1.57 -5.63 -2.52
N LEU A 133 2.23 -5.75 -1.36
CA LEU A 133 2.69 -7.06 -0.87
C LEU A 133 1.53 -8.00 -0.52
N GLY A 134 0.33 -7.47 -0.25
CA GLY A 134 -0.90 -8.25 -0.09
C GLY A 134 -1.30 -8.97 -1.38
N HIS A 135 -1.35 -8.24 -2.50
CA HIS A 135 -1.59 -8.81 -3.83
C HIS A 135 -0.52 -9.84 -4.21
N VAL A 136 0.77 -9.53 -3.96
CA VAL A 136 1.87 -10.48 -4.17
C VAL A 136 1.63 -11.78 -3.38
N TRP A 137 1.24 -11.68 -2.12
CA TRP A 137 0.96 -12.84 -1.28
C TRP A 137 -0.25 -13.63 -1.78
N ALA A 138 -1.35 -12.98 -2.13
CA ALA A 138 -2.55 -13.64 -2.64
C ALA A 138 -2.26 -14.41 -3.94
N ALA A 139 -1.60 -13.75 -4.90
CA ALA A 139 -1.22 -14.35 -6.18
C ALA A 139 -0.31 -15.57 -6.01
N ARG A 140 0.72 -15.47 -5.15
CA ARG A 140 1.68 -16.57 -4.92
C ARG A 140 1.07 -17.77 -4.21
N ASN A 141 0.03 -17.56 -3.42
CA ASN A 141 -0.70 -18.64 -2.77
C ASN A 141 -1.89 -19.15 -3.61
N ASN A 142 -2.06 -18.64 -4.84
CA ASN A 142 -3.17 -18.96 -5.74
C ASN A 142 -4.54 -18.75 -5.08
N LEU A 143 -4.65 -17.70 -4.25
CA LEU A 143 -5.92 -17.33 -3.65
C LEU A 143 -6.77 -16.63 -4.69
N MET A 144 -7.99 -17.12 -4.89
CA MET A 144 -8.98 -16.50 -5.76
C MET A 144 -9.94 -15.68 -4.93
N PHE A 145 -9.72 -14.38 -4.91
CA PHE A 145 -10.59 -13.41 -4.25
C PHE A 145 -11.42 -12.65 -5.29
N GLY A 146 -12.60 -12.18 -4.88
CA GLY A 146 -13.25 -11.08 -5.59
C GLY A 146 -12.50 -9.77 -5.31
N THR A 147 -12.77 -8.74 -6.11
CA THR A 147 -12.09 -7.44 -5.98
C THR A 147 -12.22 -6.84 -4.58
N ILE A 148 -13.41 -6.92 -3.96
CA ILE A 148 -13.65 -6.36 -2.63
C ILE A 148 -12.86 -7.12 -1.56
N GLU A 149 -12.79 -8.45 -1.66
CA GLU A 149 -12.01 -9.28 -0.75
C GLU A 149 -10.50 -9.00 -0.90
N GLU A 150 -10.01 -8.93 -2.13
CA GLU A 150 -8.58 -8.73 -2.40
C GLU A 150 -8.10 -7.36 -1.91
N GLU A 151 -8.80 -6.28 -2.27
CA GLU A 151 -8.48 -4.94 -1.79
C GLU A 151 -8.62 -4.84 -0.26
N GLY A 152 -9.64 -5.49 0.31
CA GLY A 152 -9.82 -5.55 1.74
C GLY A 152 -8.66 -6.21 2.49
N LEU A 153 -8.06 -7.25 1.91
CA LEU A 153 -6.86 -7.89 2.44
C LEU A 153 -5.67 -6.94 2.39
N CYS A 154 -5.44 -6.31 1.24
CA CYS A 154 -4.34 -5.37 1.03
C CYS A 154 -4.43 -4.16 1.98
N GLU A 155 -5.62 -3.59 2.15
CA GLU A 155 -5.90 -2.53 3.13
C GLU A 155 -5.68 -3.00 4.58
N THR A 156 -6.07 -4.24 4.90
CA THR A 156 -5.83 -4.81 6.24
C THR A 156 -4.34 -4.91 6.54
N ILE A 157 -3.52 -5.31 5.57
CA ILE A 157 -2.06 -5.39 5.72
C ILE A 157 -1.44 -4.00 5.92
N ALA A 158 -1.83 -3.01 5.11
CA ALA A 158 -1.37 -1.63 5.25
C ALA A 158 -1.78 -1.03 6.60
N TYR A 159 -3.00 -1.29 7.06
CA TYR A 159 -3.47 -0.91 8.39
C TYR A 159 -2.56 -1.45 9.49
N HIS A 160 -2.26 -2.76 9.47
CA HIS A 160 -1.36 -3.35 10.47
C HIS A 160 0.04 -2.75 10.41
N TRP A 161 0.56 -2.48 9.20
CA TRP A 161 1.84 -1.79 9.04
C TRP A 161 1.84 -0.43 9.75
N TYR A 162 0.78 0.36 9.60
CA TYR A 162 0.69 1.67 10.26
C TYR A 162 0.56 1.57 11.78
N ARG A 163 -0.31 0.68 12.28
CA ARG A 163 -0.59 0.54 13.72
C ARG A 163 0.63 0.12 14.55
N GLN A 164 1.63 -0.53 13.94
CA GLN A 164 2.86 -0.91 14.61
C GLN A 164 3.96 0.17 14.58
N ARG A 165 3.76 1.34 13.96
CA ARG A 165 4.79 2.40 13.90
C ARG A 165 4.85 3.27 15.14
N GLY A 166 3.75 3.38 15.90
CA GLY A 166 3.69 4.20 17.11
C GLY A 166 3.93 5.69 16.85
N THR A 167 3.62 6.18 15.64
CA THR A 167 3.69 7.61 15.31
C THR A 167 2.30 8.13 15.02
N LEU A 168 2.05 9.37 15.42
CA LEU A 168 0.76 10.02 15.20
C LEU A 168 0.35 10.06 13.72
N GLY A 169 1.32 10.26 12.81
CA GLY A 169 1.08 10.23 11.37
C GLY A 169 0.62 8.87 10.87
N ALA A 170 1.28 7.80 11.32
CA ALA A 170 0.88 6.44 10.98
C ALA A 170 -0.49 6.09 11.57
N ASP A 171 -0.77 6.48 12.82
CA ASP A 171 -2.08 6.25 13.43
C ASP A 171 -3.20 6.94 12.64
N ARG A 172 -2.97 8.17 12.17
CA ARG A 172 -3.95 8.86 11.29
C ARG A 172 -4.11 8.22 9.92
N LEU A 173 -3.05 7.64 9.36
CA LEU A 173 -3.14 6.88 8.10
C LEU A 173 -3.94 5.59 8.31
N ALA A 174 -3.75 4.89 9.43
CA ALA A 174 -4.56 3.73 9.80
C ALA A 174 -6.04 4.12 9.99
N ASP A 175 -6.31 5.23 10.68
CA ASP A 175 -7.65 5.78 10.85
C ASP A 175 -8.30 6.13 9.50
N ALA A 176 -7.52 6.63 8.54
CA ALA A 176 -8.01 6.98 7.21
C ALA A 176 -8.48 5.74 6.44
N ILE A 177 -7.76 4.62 6.56
CA ILE A 177 -8.18 3.31 6.01
C ILE A 177 -9.51 2.88 6.65
N GLU A 178 -9.59 2.94 7.98
CA GLU A 178 -10.78 2.51 8.72
C GLU A 178 -12.04 3.32 8.39
N LYS A 179 -11.87 4.62 8.17
CA LYS A 179 -12.94 5.57 7.86
C LYS A 179 -13.19 5.74 6.36
N ASN A 180 -12.45 5.03 5.50
CA ASN A 180 -12.62 5.13 4.05
C ASN A 180 -14.05 4.70 3.67
N SER A 181 -14.79 5.57 2.99
CA SER A 181 -16.18 5.32 2.57
C SER A 181 -16.28 4.62 1.22
N ASP A 182 -15.15 4.35 0.56
CA ASP A 182 -15.14 3.65 -0.72
C ASP A 182 -15.71 2.22 -0.58
N PRO A 183 -16.61 1.79 -1.49
CA PRO A 183 -17.28 0.50 -1.40
C PRO A 183 -16.40 -0.71 -1.75
N VAL A 184 -15.21 -0.49 -2.32
CA VAL A 184 -14.23 -1.55 -2.60
C VAL A 184 -13.19 -1.56 -1.49
N TYR A 185 -12.49 -0.45 -1.28
CA TYR A 185 -11.38 -0.38 -0.33
C TYR A 185 -11.87 -0.34 1.12
N GLY A 186 -12.80 0.57 1.43
CA GLY A 186 -13.31 0.77 2.78
C GLY A 186 -14.17 -0.40 3.27
N ASP A 187 -15.14 -0.81 2.46
CA ASP A 187 -16.00 -1.96 2.80
C ASP A 187 -15.21 -3.27 2.79
N GLY A 188 -14.29 -3.46 1.84
CA GLY A 188 -13.36 -4.58 1.82
C GLY A 188 -12.54 -4.68 3.09
N PHE A 189 -11.95 -3.56 3.54
CA PHE A 189 -11.21 -3.49 4.80
C PHE A 189 -12.10 -3.91 5.98
N ARG A 190 -13.29 -3.30 6.13
CA ARG A 190 -14.22 -3.62 7.22
C ARG A 190 -14.63 -5.10 7.22
N MET A 191 -14.86 -5.67 6.04
CA MET A 191 -15.16 -7.09 5.87
C MET A 191 -13.99 -7.96 6.33
N MET A 192 -12.77 -7.69 5.88
CA MET A 192 -11.59 -8.47 6.27
C MET A 192 -11.25 -8.31 7.76
N ARG A 193 -11.44 -7.12 8.33
CA ARG A 193 -11.33 -6.91 9.79
C ARG A 193 -12.34 -7.71 10.58
N LYS A 194 -13.58 -7.87 10.09
CA LYS A 194 -14.59 -8.74 10.71
C LYS A 194 -14.17 -10.21 10.66
N ILE A 195 -13.57 -10.67 9.56
CA ILE A 195 -13.05 -12.04 9.43
C ILE A 195 -11.84 -12.25 10.35
N GLN A 196 -10.92 -11.29 10.40
CA GLN A 196 -9.75 -11.31 11.29
C GLN A 196 -10.16 -11.36 12.76
N GLY A 197 -11.19 -10.62 13.15
CA GLY A 197 -11.60 -10.48 14.55
C GLY A 197 -10.45 -9.99 15.42
N GLN A 198 -10.17 -10.70 16.51
CA GLN A 198 -9.11 -10.36 17.47
C GLN A 198 -7.79 -11.10 17.21
N THR A 199 -7.68 -11.85 16.11
CA THR A 199 -6.46 -12.62 15.81
C THR A 199 -5.32 -11.73 15.32
N THR A 200 -4.08 -12.20 15.48
CA THR A 200 -2.91 -11.53 14.91
C THR A 200 -3.00 -11.52 13.38
N LEU A 201 -2.28 -10.60 12.71
CA LEU A 201 -2.22 -10.62 11.24
C LEU A 201 -1.72 -11.96 10.71
N LYS A 202 -0.73 -12.56 11.36
CA LYS A 202 -0.19 -13.87 10.98
C LYS A 202 -1.24 -14.98 11.05
N ASP A 203 -2.00 -15.04 12.15
CA ASP A 203 -3.05 -16.04 12.32
C ASP A 203 -4.19 -15.84 11.31
N PHE A 204 -4.55 -14.57 11.06
CA PHE A 204 -5.53 -14.21 10.03
C PHE A 204 -5.12 -14.69 8.64
N LEU A 205 -3.87 -14.47 8.23
CA LEU A 205 -3.35 -14.99 6.96
C LEU A 205 -3.39 -16.53 6.92
N GLY A 206 -3.11 -17.20 8.05
CA GLY A 206 -3.26 -18.65 8.18
C GLY A 206 -4.71 -19.13 8.00
N ILE A 207 -5.69 -18.39 8.52
CA ILE A 207 -7.13 -18.67 8.34
C ILE A 207 -7.53 -18.54 6.87
N LEU A 208 -7.04 -17.52 6.17
CA LEU A 208 -7.34 -17.34 4.74
C LEU A 208 -6.76 -18.48 3.89
N LEU A 209 -5.54 -18.93 4.19
CA LEU A 209 -4.91 -20.06 3.49
C LEU A 209 -5.66 -21.38 3.72
N SER A 210 -6.23 -21.61 4.91
CA SER A 210 -6.96 -22.86 5.19
C SER A 210 -8.33 -22.89 4.50
N ARG A 211 -9.01 -21.74 4.40
CA ARG A 211 -10.30 -21.62 3.72
C ARG A 211 -10.22 -21.80 2.21
N ALA A 212 -9.11 -21.40 1.60
CA ALA A 212 -8.92 -21.51 0.14
C ALA A 212 -8.53 -22.91 -0.35
N ARG A 213 -8.27 -23.85 0.57
CA ARG A 213 -7.92 -25.25 0.27
C ARG A 213 -9.09 -26.23 0.38
N LEU A 214 -10.29 -25.72 0.67
CA LEU A 214 -11.56 -26.44 0.68
C LEU A 214 -12.31 -26.17 -0.63
#